data_AF-A0A2M8C7T9-F1
#
_entry.id   AF-A0A2M8C7T9-F1
#
_cell.length_a   1.000
_cell.length_b   1.000
_cell.length_c   1.000
_cell.angle_alpha   90.00
_cell.angle_beta   90.00
_cell.angle_gamma   90.00
#
_symmetry.space_group_name_H-M   'P 1'
#
loop_
_entity.id
_entity.type
_entity.pdbx_description
1 polymer ?
#
loop_
_entity_poly.entity_id
_entity_poly.type
_entity_poly.pdbx_seq_one_letter_code
_entity_poly.pdbx_strand_id
1 'polypeptide(L)' 'EPAVQYGPFVMNTEAEIRDAFEDYRKTQFGGWPWPKEEFAHDKNKGRFALHANGNLEIKN' A
#
# COMPACT_ATOMS: atom_id res chain seq x y z
N GLU A 1 22.51 9.66 11.69
CA GLU A 1 22.47 8.62 10.63
C GLU A 1 22.31 9.30 9.27
N PRO A 2 22.79 8.73 8.16
CA PRO A 2 22.63 9.33 6.83
C PRO A 2 21.21 9.08 6.32
N ALA A 3 20.48 10.16 6.02
CA ALA A 3 19.19 10.12 5.37
C ALA A 3 19.33 10.74 3.97
N VAL A 4 18.92 10.00 2.94
CA VAL A 4 18.84 10.44 1.55
C VAL A 4 17.36 10.53 1.19
N GLN A 5 16.90 11.71 0.77
CA GLN A 5 15.52 11.94 0.37
C GLN A 5 15.46 12.36 -1.09
N TYR A 6 14.53 11.77 -1.85
CA TYR A 6 14.23 12.23 -3.20
C TYR A 6 12.76 11.96 -3.54
N GLY A 7 12.02 13.03 -3.79
CA GLY A 7 10.57 12.95 -3.98
C GLY A 7 9.86 12.37 -2.75
N PRO A 8 8.99 11.35 -2.91
CA PRO A 8 8.22 10.77 -1.81
C PRO A 8 9.00 9.72 -0.99
N PHE A 9 10.24 9.38 -1.37
CA PHE A 9 11.01 8.31 -0.73
C PHE A 9 12.17 8.85 0.10
N VAL A 10 12.37 8.24 1.26
CA VAL A 10 13.48 8.50 2.19
C VAL A 10 14.16 7.17 2.50
N MET A 11 15.46 7.08 2.28
CA MET A 11 16.27 5.87 2.48
C MET A 11 17.66 6.25 3.05
N ASN A 12 18.54 5.25 3.23
CA ASN A 12 19.90 5.47 3.74
C ASN A 12 20.91 5.76 2.63
N THR A 13 20.63 5.34 1.38
CA THR A 13 21.53 5.53 0.21
C THR A 13 20.78 5.92 -1.07
N GLU A 14 21.50 6.47 -2.05
CA GLU A 14 20.93 6.78 -3.38
C GLU A 14 20.52 5.54 -4.18
N ALA A 15 21.23 4.41 -3.99
CA ALA A 15 20.89 3.15 -4.65
C ALA A 15 19.51 2.66 -4.20
N GLU A 16 19.24 2.67 -2.89
CA GLU A 16 17.95 2.29 -2.32
C GLU A 16 16.80 3.19 -2.82
N ILE A 17 17.06 4.49 -3.02
CA ILE A 17 16.09 5.39 -3.64
C ILE A 17 15.75 4.94 -5.06
N ARG A 18 16.75 4.60 -5.89
CA ARG A 18 16.53 4.14 -7.27
C ARG A 18 15.70 2.86 -7.31
N ASP A 19 16.03 1.90 -6.44
CA ASP A 19 15.29 0.65 -6.28
C ASP A 19 13.83 0.92 -5.88
N ALA A 20 13.58 1.83 -4.92
CA ALA A 20 12.23 2.23 -4.53
C ALA A 20 11.42 2.83 -5.68
N PHE A 21 12.04 3.64 -6.55
CA PHE A 21 11.39 4.14 -7.76
C PHE A 21 11.11 3.04 -8.79
N GLU A 22 12.00 2.05 -8.93
CA GLU A 22 11.72 0.90 -9.80
C GLU A 22 10.54 0.08 -9.29
N ASP A 23 10.49 -0.22 -8.00
CA ASP A 23 9.40 -0.96 -7.38
C ASP A 23 8.08 -0.20 -7.48
N TYR A 24 8.11 1.11 -7.25
CA TYR A 24 6.95 1.98 -7.44
C TYR A 24 6.47 2.02 -8.90
N ARG A 25 7.38 2.06 -9.88
CA ARG A 25 6.99 2.01 -11.29
C ARG A 25 6.39 0.67 -11.68
N LYS A 26 6.84 -0.43 -11.07
CA LYS A 26 6.35 -1.79 -11.35
C LYS A 26 5.02 -2.08 -10.67
N THR A 27 4.85 -1.63 -9.43
CA THR A 27 3.75 -2.08 -8.55
C THR A 27 2.96 -0.95 -7.90
N GLN A 28 3.33 0.31 -8.15
CA GLN A 28 2.88 1.44 -7.35
C GLN A 28 3.15 1.19 -5.85
N PHE A 29 2.13 0.95 -5.04
CA PHE A 29 2.26 0.69 -3.61
C PHE A 29 2.15 -0.80 -3.26
N GLY A 30 2.69 -1.70 -4.09
CA GLY A 30 2.53 -3.15 -3.92
C GLY A 30 1.25 -3.71 -4.55
N GLY A 31 0.67 -2.97 -5.50
CA GLY A 31 -0.60 -3.27 -6.16
C GLY A 31 -1.78 -2.78 -5.33
N TRP A 32 -2.69 -2.03 -5.96
CA TRP A 32 -3.96 -1.70 -5.33
C TRP A 32 -4.77 -3.00 -5.21
N PRO A 33 -5.14 -3.45 -3.99
CA PRO A 33 -5.76 -4.76 -3.81
C PRO A 33 -7.21 -4.81 -4.32
N TRP A 34 -7.76 -3.66 -4.73
CA TRP A 34 -9.14 -3.53 -5.18
C TRP A 34 -9.22 -3.42 -6.70
N PRO A 35 -10.33 -3.87 -7.32
CA PRO A 35 -10.49 -3.88 -8.77
C PRO A 35 -10.60 -2.49 -9.40
N LYS A 36 -10.78 -1.44 -8.60
CA LYS A 36 -10.94 -0.05 -9.04
C LYS A 36 -10.23 0.88 -8.06
N GLU A 37 -9.74 2.02 -8.54
CA GLU A 37 -9.09 3.03 -7.71
C GLU A 37 -10.05 3.59 -6.64
N GLU A 38 -11.27 3.91 -7.04
CA GLU A 38 -12.33 4.43 -6.16
C GLU A 38 -13.17 3.30 -5.53
N PHE A 39 -12.51 2.30 -4.95
CA PHE A 39 -13.24 1.16 -4.39
C PHE A 39 -13.93 1.53 -3.07
N ALA A 40 -15.26 1.52 -3.09
CA ALA A 40 -16.09 1.52 -1.89
C ALA A 40 -16.70 0.13 -1.67
N HIS A 41 -16.71 -0.33 -0.42
CA HIS A 41 -17.42 -1.55 -0.06
C HIS A 41 -18.94 -1.38 -0.21
N ASP A 42 -19.65 -2.47 -0.51
CA ASP A 42 -21.11 -2.45 -0.61
C ASP A 42 -21.73 -1.93 0.69
N LYS A 43 -22.65 -0.99 0.56
CA LYS A 43 -23.39 -0.38 1.68
C LYS A 43 -24.11 -1.41 2.56
N ASN A 44 -24.51 -2.56 2.00
CA ASN A 44 -25.24 -3.61 2.69
C ASN A 44 -24.33 -4.63 3.39
N LYS A 45 -23.00 -4.52 3.22
CA LYS A 45 -22.03 -5.48 3.77
C LYS A 45 -21.95 -5.44 5.31
N GLY A 46 -22.48 -4.39 5.95
CA GLY A 46 -22.40 -4.21 7.39
C GLY A 46 -20.98 -3.87 7.86
N ARG A 47 -20.71 -4.00 9.16
CA ARG A 47 -19.39 -3.72 9.73
C ARG A 47 -18.50 -4.95 9.52
N PHE A 48 -17.27 -4.74 9.05
CA PHE A 48 -16.30 -5.82 8.92
C PHE A 48 -14.87 -5.31 9.19
N ALA A 49 -13.96 -6.21 9.52
CA ALA A 49 -12.53 -5.94 9.67
C ALA A 49 -11.74 -7.01 8.91
N LEU A 50 -10.86 -6.59 8.00
CA LEU A 50 -9.88 -7.46 7.35
C LEU A 50 -8.53 -7.24 8.00
N HIS A 51 -8.05 -8.25 8.72
CA HIS A 51 -6.79 -8.21 9.45
C HIS A 51 -5.60 -8.49 8.50
N ALA A 52 -4.40 -8.05 8.88
CA ALA A 52 -3.18 -8.19 8.06
C ALA A 52 -2.79 -9.65 7.77
N ASN A 53 -3.27 -10.60 8.59
CA ASN A 53 -3.10 -12.04 8.38
C ASN A 53 -4.14 -12.66 7.43
N GLY A 54 -5.04 -11.86 6.86
CA GLY A 54 -6.12 -12.29 5.97
C GLY A 54 -7.42 -12.67 6.67
N ASN A 55 -7.50 -12.60 8.00
CA ASN A 55 -8.74 -12.93 8.72
C ASN A 55 -9.81 -11.86 8.49
N LEU A 56 -11.01 -12.29 8.10
CA LEU A 56 -12.18 -11.43 7.92
C LEU A 56 -13.16 -11.63 9.08
N GLU A 57 -13.37 -10.58 9.86
CA GLU A 57 -14.41 -10.52 10.89
C GLU A 57 -15.61 -9.73 10.38
N ILE A 58 -16.82 -10.27 10.55
CA ILE A 58 -18.08 -9.61 10.18
C ILE A 58 -18.88 -9.37 11.47
N LYS A 59 -19.32 -8.12 11.67
CA LYS A 59 -20.16 -7.73 12.80
C LYS A 59 -21.46 -7.13 12.28
N ASN A 60 -22.57 -7.77 12.66
CA ASN A 60 -23.91 -7.27 12.40
C ASN A 60 -24.24 -6.07 13.28
#